data_AF-A0A533WXQ4-F1
#
_entry.id   AF-A0A533WXQ4-F1
#
_cell.length_a   1.000
_cell.length_b   1.000
_cell.length_c   1.000
_cell.angle_alpha   90.00
_cell.angle_beta   90.00
_cell.angle_gamma   90.00
#
_symmetry.space_group_name_H-M   'P 1'
#
loop_
_entity.id
_entity.type
_entity.pdbx_description
1 polymer ?
#
loop_
_entity_poly.entity_id
_entity_poly.type
_entity_poly.pdbx_seq_one_letter_code
_entity_poly.pdbx_strand_id
1 'polypeptide(L)'
;MSICISHKEDTDGICSATLIKAAFDVSKVILVDYANLMTKLEKVVESDSKIDQLFICDLGLSKKNELRFVELLDKIASAGTEVTYVDHHDVSREIMQAIKKAGVTLIHTVEECTSVQIYSKYRKKLAEHALHFLRQWARSPTTWKLGQLHPA
;
A
#
# COMPACT_ATOMS: atom_id res chain seq x y z
N MET A 1 -4.85 -0.28 -13.64
CA MET A 1 -4.92 -1.28 -12.54
C MET A 1 -4.08 -0.83 -11.36
N SER A 2 -4.52 -1.08 -10.12
CA SER A 2 -3.73 -0.78 -8.90
C SER A 2 -3.28 -2.06 -8.20
N ILE A 3 -2.02 -2.07 -7.74
CA ILE A 3 -1.40 -3.21 -7.04
C ILE A 3 -0.80 -2.75 -5.72
N CYS A 4 -0.95 -3.55 -4.68
CA CYS A 4 -0.23 -3.41 -3.41
C CYS A 4 0.59 -4.67 -3.16
N ILE A 5 1.90 -4.51 -2.99
CA ILE A 5 2.84 -5.55 -2.56
C ILE A 5 3.21 -5.24 -1.11
N SER A 6 3.01 -6.20 -0.21
CA SER A 6 3.35 -5.99 1.20
C SER A 6 3.90 -7.25 1.86
N HIS A 7 4.58 -7.05 2.98
CA HIS A 7 5.12 -8.15 3.76
C HIS A 7 4.03 -9.07 4.30
N LYS A 8 4.32 -10.36 4.32
CA LYS A 8 3.33 -11.42 4.59
C LYS A 8 3.41 -12.00 6.01
N GLU A 9 4.52 -11.82 6.72
CA GLU A 9 4.86 -12.67 7.87
C GLU A 9 4.43 -12.08 9.21
N ASP A 10 4.31 -10.76 9.31
CA ASP A 10 3.91 -10.08 10.53
C ASP A 10 2.65 -9.23 10.37
N THR A 11 2.19 -8.70 11.50
CA THR A 11 1.00 -7.86 11.55
C THR A 11 1.17 -6.53 10.84
N ASP A 12 2.39 -5.98 10.79
CA ASP A 12 2.61 -4.65 10.20
C ASP A 12 2.40 -4.68 8.69
N GLY A 13 2.97 -5.67 8.00
CA GLY A 13 2.74 -5.89 6.57
C GLY A 13 1.27 -6.17 6.23
N ILE A 14 0.60 -7.05 6.98
CA ILE A 14 -0.81 -7.39 6.72
C ILE A 14 -1.74 -6.19 6.97
N CYS A 15 -1.51 -5.43 8.05
CA CYS A 15 -2.26 -4.21 8.33
C CYS A 15 -1.99 -3.14 7.26
N SER A 16 -0.75 -2.99 6.80
CA SER A 16 -0.36 -2.07 5.74
C SER A 16 -1.11 -2.34 4.43
N ALA A 17 -1.13 -3.60 3.98
CA ALA A 17 -1.89 -4.01 2.79
C ALA A 17 -3.39 -3.73 2.93
N THR A 18 -3.96 -3.99 4.11
CA THR A 18 -5.37 -3.76 4.40
C THR A 18 -5.73 -2.27 4.37
N LEU A 19 -4.91 -1.43 4.99
CA LEU A 19 -5.11 0.02 5.01
C LEU A 19 -4.98 0.64 3.62
N ILE A 20 -3.99 0.22 2.84
CA ILE A 20 -3.85 0.67 1.44
C ILE A 20 -5.05 0.24 0.60
N LYS A 21 -5.49 -1.02 0.73
CA LYS A 21 -6.68 -1.50 0.02
C LYS A 21 -7.92 -0.69 0.39
N ALA A 22 -8.13 -0.39 1.66
CA ALA A 22 -9.24 0.43 2.12
C ALA A 22 -9.15 1.90 1.66
N ALA A 23 -7.94 2.47 1.54
CA ALA A 23 -7.77 3.88 1.17
C ALA A 23 -7.83 4.14 -0.35
N PHE A 24 -7.49 3.15 -1.18
CA PHE A 24 -7.28 3.32 -2.63
C PHE A 24 -8.06 2.33 -3.51
N ASP A 25 -8.88 1.45 -2.92
CA ASP A 25 -9.61 0.39 -3.64
C ASP A 25 -8.68 -0.44 -4.55
N VAL A 26 -7.60 -0.93 -3.95
CA VAL A 26 -6.56 -1.65 -4.69
C VAL A 26 -7.10 -2.92 -5.33
N SER A 27 -6.91 -3.06 -6.65
CA SER A 27 -7.42 -4.19 -7.43
C SER A 27 -6.77 -5.52 -7.04
N LYS A 28 -5.46 -5.51 -6.72
CA LYS A 28 -4.71 -6.71 -6.38
C LYS A 28 -3.75 -6.49 -5.21
N VAL A 29 -3.84 -7.34 -4.20
CA VAL A 29 -2.87 -7.42 -3.09
C VAL A 29 -1.99 -8.64 -3.30
N ILE A 30 -0.68 -8.47 -3.17
CA ILE A 30 0.34 -9.51 -3.30
C ILE A 30 1.16 -9.52 -2.03
N LEU A 31 0.98 -10.55 -1.22
CA LEU A 31 1.77 -10.74 0.00
C LEU A 31 3.06 -11.48 -0.32
N VAL A 32 4.18 -10.97 0.15
CA VAL A 32 5.53 -11.48 -0.16
C VAL A 32 6.41 -11.55 1.08
N ASP A 33 7.42 -12.40 1.03
CA ASP A 33 8.58 -12.30 1.92
C ASP A 33 9.68 -11.46 1.25
N TYR A 34 10.74 -11.16 2.01
CA TYR A 34 11.89 -10.40 1.53
C TYR A 34 12.59 -11.05 0.32
N ALA A 35 12.68 -12.38 0.29
CA ALA A 35 13.38 -13.11 -0.78
C ALA A 35 12.64 -13.01 -2.12
N ASN A 36 11.31 -12.97 -2.07
CA ASN A 36 10.46 -12.95 -3.26
C ASN A 36 10.14 -11.55 -3.79
N LEU A 37 10.47 -10.48 -3.06
CA LEU A 37 10.19 -9.10 -3.47
C LEU A 37 10.71 -8.78 -4.87
N MET A 38 11.99 -9.03 -5.13
CA MET A 38 12.64 -8.67 -6.38
C MET A 38 11.99 -9.36 -7.58
N THR A 39 11.76 -10.67 -7.47
CA THR A 39 11.09 -11.46 -8.51
C THR A 39 9.67 -10.98 -8.78
N LYS A 40 8.97 -10.43 -7.78
CA LYS A 40 7.62 -9.88 -7.97
C LYS A 40 7.64 -8.53 -8.67
N LEU A 41 8.63 -7.69 -8.36
CA LEU A 41 8.83 -6.42 -9.08
C LEU A 41 9.26 -6.64 -10.53
N GLU A 42 10.11 -7.64 -10.80
CA GLU A 42 10.48 -8.01 -12.17
C GLU A 42 9.25 -8.45 -12.98
N LYS A 43 8.37 -9.27 -12.39
CA LYS A 43 7.09 -9.64 -13.02
C LYS A 43 6.15 -8.46 -13.26
N VAL A 44 6.25 -7.41 -12.43
CA VAL A 44 5.51 -6.15 -12.64
C VAL A 44 6.08 -5.40 -13.86
N VAL A 45 7.41 -5.33 -13.98
CA VAL A 45 8.09 -4.72 -15.14
C VAL A 45 7.79 -5.49 -16.44
N GLU A 46 7.76 -6.82 -16.38
CA GLU A 46 7.52 -7.70 -17.53
C GLU A 46 6.03 -7.80 -17.93
N SER A 47 5.13 -7.24 -17.13
CA SER A 47 3.69 -7.35 -17.42
C SER A 47 3.28 -6.39 -18.53
N ASP A 48 2.62 -6.92 -19.56
CA ASP A 48 1.96 -6.11 -20.60
C ASP A 48 0.73 -5.33 -20.08
N SER A 49 0.31 -5.58 -18.84
CA SER A 49 -0.85 -4.92 -18.24
C SER A 49 -0.49 -3.54 -17.74
N LYS A 50 -1.25 -2.52 -18.15
CA LYS A 50 -1.09 -1.16 -17.63
C LYS A 50 -1.39 -1.10 -16.14
N ILE A 51 -0.36 -0.84 -15.34
CA ILE A 51 -0.45 -0.55 -13.91
C ILE A 51 -0.43 0.96 -13.75
N ASP A 52 -1.49 1.50 -13.15
CA ASP A 52 -1.59 2.95 -12.90
C ASP A 52 -0.97 3.31 -11.54
N GLN A 53 -1.11 2.41 -10.55
CA GLN A 53 -0.60 2.62 -9.18
C GLN A 53 0.03 1.36 -8.61
N LEU A 54 1.21 1.51 -8.02
CA LEU A 54 1.91 0.47 -7.28
C LEU A 54 2.25 0.96 -5.87
N PHE A 55 1.80 0.21 -4.87
CA PHE A 55 2.19 0.38 -3.48
C PHE A 55 3.13 -0.74 -3.06
N ILE A 56 4.21 -0.40 -2.36
CA ILE A 56 5.16 -1.34 -1.75
C ILE A 56 5.20 -1.00 -0.26
N CYS A 57 4.93 -1.97 0.60
CA CYS A 57 4.77 -1.72 2.04
C CYS A 57 5.54 -2.74 2.89
N ASP A 58 6.28 -2.24 3.87
CA ASP A 58 6.94 -3.00 4.94
C ASP A 58 7.99 -4.00 4.44
N LEU A 59 8.77 -3.56 3.46
CA LEU A 59 9.71 -4.41 2.73
C LEU A 59 11.07 -3.75 2.75
N GLY A 60 11.76 -3.90 3.87
CA GLY A 60 13.12 -3.45 4.09
C GLY A 60 14.12 -3.95 3.05
N LEU A 61 15.13 -3.14 2.81
CA LEU A 61 16.19 -3.41 1.83
C LEU A 61 17.47 -3.87 2.52
N SER A 62 18.22 -4.69 1.80
CA SER A 62 19.58 -5.07 2.16
C SER A 62 20.59 -4.39 1.23
N LYS A 63 21.84 -4.30 1.67
CA LYS A 63 22.94 -3.81 0.82
C LYS A 63 23.11 -4.58 -0.49
N LYS A 64 22.63 -5.83 -0.55
CA LYS A 64 22.70 -6.68 -1.75
C LYS A 64 21.65 -6.34 -2.80
N ASN A 65 20.49 -5.80 -2.40
CA ASN A 65 19.36 -5.59 -3.30
C ASN A 65 18.93 -4.11 -3.44
N GLU A 66 19.41 -3.19 -2.60
CA GLU A 66 18.97 -1.78 -2.60
C GLU A 66 19.16 -1.08 -3.95
N LEU A 67 20.27 -1.30 -4.65
CA LEU A 67 20.51 -0.69 -5.96
C LEU A 67 19.58 -1.27 -7.03
N ARG A 68 19.45 -2.60 -7.05
CA ARG A 68 18.55 -3.28 -7.99
C ARG A 68 17.09 -2.91 -7.74
N PHE A 69 16.70 -2.69 -6.49
CA PHE A 69 15.37 -2.24 -6.14
C PHE A 69 15.10 -0.86 -6.74
N VAL A 70 16.02 0.09 -6.57
CA VAL A 70 15.92 1.43 -7.21
C VAL A 70 15.80 1.32 -8.73
N GLU A 71 16.62 0.49 -9.39
CA GLU A 71 16.54 0.28 -10.84
C GLU A 71 15.17 -0.23 -11.29
N LEU A 72 14.56 -1.16 -10.55
CA LEU A 72 13.24 -1.67 -10.89
C LEU A 72 12.17 -0.60 -10.68
N LEU A 73 12.23 0.16 -9.58
CA LEU A 73 11.28 1.24 -9.34
C LEU A 73 11.36 2.33 -10.41
N ASP A 74 12.56 2.70 -10.85
CA ASP A 74 12.78 3.68 -11.92
C ASP A 74 12.16 3.22 -13.24
N LYS A 75 12.32 1.95 -13.60
CA LYS A 75 11.67 1.37 -14.79
C LYS A 75 10.14 1.40 -14.69
N ILE A 76 9.59 1.02 -13.53
CA ILE A 76 8.14 0.99 -13.31
C ILE A 76 7.56 2.41 -13.36
N ALA A 77 8.21 3.36 -12.70
CA ALA A 77 7.79 4.76 -12.68
C ALA A 77 7.91 5.42 -14.06
N SER A 78 9.02 5.17 -14.78
CA SER A 78 9.24 5.68 -16.14
C SER A 78 8.23 5.14 -17.17
N ALA A 79 7.64 3.97 -16.91
CA ALA A 79 6.54 3.43 -17.71
C ALA A 79 5.19 4.12 -17.43
N GLY A 80 5.16 5.13 -16.54
CA GLY A 80 3.97 5.91 -16.20
C GLY A 80 3.17 5.39 -15.01
N THR A 81 3.72 4.43 -14.24
CA THR A 81 3.08 3.94 -13.00
C THR A 81 3.37 4.91 -11.85
N GLU A 82 2.35 5.31 -11.09
CA GLU A 82 2.57 6.03 -9.83
C GLU A 82 3.03 5.04 -8.75
N VAL A 83 4.27 5.18 -8.29
CA VAL A 83 4.87 4.27 -7.31
C VAL A 83 4.93 4.95 -5.93
N THR A 84 4.39 4.28 -4.92
CA THR A 84 4.53 4.68 -3.50
C THR A 84 5.22 3.57 -2.72
N TYR A 85 6.32 3.89 -2.05
CA TYR A 85 7.02 2.98 -1.14
C TYR A 85 6.88 3.50 0.30
N VAL A 86 6.36 2.65 1.18
CA VAL A 86 6.19 2.94 2.61
C VAL A 86 6.92 1.89 3.42
N ASP A 87 7.84 2.33 4.27
CA ASP A 87 8.66 1.41 5.05
C ASP A 87 9.21 2.08 6.31
N HIS A 88 9.63 1.27 7.27
CA HIS A 88 10.22 1.75 8.53
C HIS A 88 11.63 1.21 8.81
N HIS A 89 12.18 0.36 7.95
CA HIS A 89 13.52 -0.20 8.14
C HIS A 89 14.60 0.84 7.87
N ASP A 90 15.81 0.64 8.39
CA ASP A 90 16.93 1.53 8.09
C ASP A 90 17.29 1.52 6.60
N VAL A 91 17.25 2.70 5.98
CA VAL A 91 17.68 2.92 4.59
C VAL A 91 18.63 4.10 4.57
N SER A 92 19.75 3.96 3.85
CA SER A 92 20.75 5.04 3.78
C SER A 92 20.19 6.25 3.03
N ARG A 93 20.72 7.44 3.35
CA ARG A 93 20.28 8.69 2.72
C ARG A 93 20.47 8.68 1.21
N GLU A 94 21.52 8.04 0.73
CA GLU A 94 21.85 7.89 -0.70
C GLU A 94 20.76 7.08 -1.41
N ILE A 95 20.33 5.96 -0.83
CA ILE A 95 19.27 5.13 -1.40
C ILE A 95 17.92 5.84 -1.34
N MET A 96 17.58 6.49 -0.22
CA MET A 96 16.35 7.28 -0.13
C MET A 96 16.28 8.38 -1.20
N GLN A 97 17.42 9.05 -1.47
CA GLN A 97 17.50 10.05 -2.54
C GLN A 97 17.36 9.41 -3.93
N ALA A 98 17.96 8.25 -4.15
CA ALA A 98 17.86 7.53 -5.41
C ALA A 98 16.41 7.09 -5.70
N ILE A 99 15.70 6.56 -4.70
CA ILE A 99 14.26 6.23 -4.77
C ILE A 99 13.44 7.47 -5.16
N LYS A 100 13.66 8.61 -4.49
CA LYS A 100 12.95 9.86 -4.82
C LYS A 100 13.27 10.38 -6.22
N LYS A 101 14.52 10.27 -6.66
CA LYS A 101 14.96 10.68 -8.01
C LYS A 101 14.32 9.82 -9.11
N ALA A 102 14.03 8.55 -8.81
CA ALA A 102 13.28 7.64 -9.69
C ALA A 102 11.78 7.98 -9.80
N GLY A 103 11.32 9.10 -9.21
CA GLY A 103 9.91 9.51 -9.26
C GLY A 103 9.00 8.79 -8.26
N VAL A 104 9.56 8.06 -7.30
CA VAL A 104 8.81 7.30 -6.30
C VAL A 104 8.41 8.20 -5.13
N THR A 105 7.15 8.12 -4.70
CA THR A 105 6.70 8.71 -3.45
C THR A 105 7.18 7.85 -2.27
N LEU A 106 8.21 8.32 -1.57
CA LEU A 106 8.75 7.65 -0.38
C LEU A 106 8.11 8.20 0.90
N ILE A 107 7.48 7.33 1.69
CA ILE A 107 7.01 7.60 3.05
C ILE A 107 7.85 6.74 3.99
N HIS A 108 8.66 7.37 4.83
CA HIS A 108 9.64 6.65 5.63
C HIS A 108 9.92 7.37 6.95
N THR A 109 9.90 6.61 8.03
CA THR A 109 10.46 6.95 9.35
C THR A 109 10.77 5.65 10.08
N VAL A 110 11.82 5.64 10.89
CA VAL A 110 12.18 4.48 11.73
C VAL A 110 11.47 4.49 13.09
N GLU A 111 10.82 5.61 13.43
CA GLU A 111 10.18 5.82 14.73
C GLU A 111 8.81 5.13 14.87
N GLU A 112 8.22 4.70 13.76
CA GLU A 112 6.85 4.15 13.72
C GLU A 112 6.76 3.04 12.68
N CYS A 113 5.91 2.05 12.95
CA CYS A 113 5.67 0.95 12.02
C CYS A 113 4.99 1.43 10.72
N THR A 114 5.14 0.65 9.66
CA THR A 114 4.66 0.97 8.31
C THR A 114 3.15 1.25 8.31
N SER A 115 2.37 0.45 9.02
CA SER A 115 0.91 0.60 9.09
C SER A 115 0.49 1.91 9.78
N VAL A 116 1.21 2.35 10.82
CA VAL A 116 0.97 3.66 11.48
C VAL A 116 1.30 4.81 10.54
N GLN A 117 2.38 4.71 9.76
CA GLN A 117 2.71 5.70 8.75
C GLN A 117 1.61 5.82 7.68
N ILE A 118 1.10 4.68 7.19
CA ILE A 118 0.01 4.60 6.21
C ILE A 118 -1.27 5.22 6.80
N TYR A 119 -1.67 4.81 8.01
CA TYR A 119 -2.85 5.36 8.68
C TYR A 119 -2.71 6.87 8.85
N SER A 120 -1.59 7.35 9.36
CA SER A 120 -1.36 8.78 9.60
C SER A 120 -1.42 9.61 8.33
N LYS A 121 -0.84 9.10 7.23
CA LYS A 121 -0.85 9.75 5.92
C LYS A 121 -2.25 9.78 5.29
N TYR A 122 -3.00 8.68 5.40
CA TYR A 122 -4.23 8.46 4.63
C TYR A 122 -5.52 8.41 5.46
N ARG A 123 -5.48 8.76 6.75
CA ARG A 123 -6.65 8.74 7.66
C ARG A 123 -7.91 9.42 7.11
N LYS A 124 -7.76 10.49 6.34
CA LYS A 124 -8.90 11.19 5.72
C LYS A 124 -9.60 10.31 4.67
N LYS A 125 -8.82 9.65 3.79
CA LYS A 125 -9.35 8.69 2.80
C LYS A 125 -10.02 7.49 3.48
N LEU A 126 -9.42 7.00 4.56
CA LEU A 126 -9.97 5.89 5.34
C LEU A 126 -11.31 6.24 5.99
N ALA A 127 -11.44 7.45 6.56
CA ALA A 127 -12.69 7.94 7.15
C ALA A 127 -13.80 8.09 6.09
N GLU A 128 -13.48 8.61 4.91
CA GLU A 128 -14.40 8.68 3.77
C GLU A 128 -14.88 7.30 3.34
N HIS A 129 -14.00 6.31 3.34
CA HIS A 129 -14.32 4.94 2.96
C HIS A 129 -15.23 4.25 3.99
N ALA A 130 -14.99 4.46 5.30
CA ALA A 130 -15.91 4.01 6.35
C ALA A 130 -17.29 4.66 6.22
N LEU A 131 -17.35 5.96 5.93
CA LEU A 131 -18.60 6.67 5.65
C LEU A 131 -19.29 6.15 4.38
N HIS A 132 -18.53 5.78 3.35
CA HIS A 132 -19.05 5.17 2.14
C HIS A 132 -19.73 3.83 2.43
N PHE A 133 -19.08 2.94 3.19
CA PHE A 133 -19.70 1.69 3.65
C PHE A 133 -20.95 1.93 4.49
N LEU A 134 -20.92 2.87 5.43
CA LEU A 134 -22.11 3.23 6.21
C LEU A 134 -23.26 3.73 5.32
N ARG A 135 -22.96 4.53 4.29
CA ARG A 135 -23.96 5.00 3.31
C ARG A 135 -24.50 3.86 2.46
N GLN A 136 -23.67 2.90 2.05
CA GLN A 136 -24.13 1.71 1.33
C GLN A 136 -25.00 0.83 2.22
N TRP A 137 -24.58 0.60 3.46
CA TRP A 137 -25.33 -0.18 4.45
C TRP A 137 -26.68 0.46 4.77
N ALA A 138 -26.72 1.79 5.00
CA ALA A 138 -27.94 2.55 5.22
C ALA A 138 -28.90 2.56 4.01
N ARG A 139 -28.38 2.32 2.79
CA ARG A 139 -29.17 2.23 1.55
C ARG A 139 -29.59 0.81 1.19
N SER A 140 -29.12 -0.21 1.91
CA SER A 140 -29.55 -1.58 1.69
C SER A 140 -31.00 -1.76 2.20
N PRO A 141 -31.93 -2.31 1.39
CA PRO A 141 -33.34 -2.47 1.78
C PRO A 141 -33.58 -3.45 2.94
N THR A 142 -32.54 -4.08 3.48
CA THR A 142 -32.60 -5.05 4.58
C THR A 142 -32.34 -4.45 5.97
N THR A 143 -32.38 -3.12 6.11
CA THR A 143 -32.35 -2.49 7.44
C THR A 143 -33.63 -2.85 8.20
N TRP A 144 -33.50 -3.81 9.13
CA TRP A 144 -34.51 -4.14 10.11
C TRP A 144 -34.97 -2.87 10.82
N LYS A 145 -36.29 -2.67 10.88
CA LYS A 145 -36.95 -1.61 11.65
C LYS A 145 -36.54 -1.69 13.13
N LEU A 146 -35.46 -1.01 13.51
CA LEU A 146 -35.22 -0.65 14.90
C LEU A 146 -36.03 0.61 15.19
N GLY A 147 -37.17 0.46 15.87
CA GLY A 147 -37.87 1.62 16.43
C GLY A 147 -39.41 1.60 16.53
N GLN A 148 -40.08 0.46 16.63
CA GLN A 148 -41.43 0.43 17.21
C GLN A 148 -41.40 -0.26 18.57
N LEU A 149 -40.91 0.46 19.58
CA LEU A 149 -41.29 0.19 20.96
C LEU A 149 -42.71 0.77 21.13
N HIS A 150 -43.70 -0.10 21.17
CA HIS A 150 -45.04 0.25 21.64
C HIS A 150 -44.96 0.70 23.10
N PRO A 151 -45.59 1.83 23.49
CA PRO A 151 -45.80 2.11 24.90
C PRO A 151 -46.79 1.09 25.46
N ALA A 152 -46.46 0.55 26.64
CA ALA A 152 -47.36 -0.25 27.46
C ALA A 152 -48.40 0.64 28.14
#